data_AF-A0A061J974-F1
#
_entry.id   AF-A0A061J974-F1
#
_cell.length_a   1.000
_cell.length_b   1.000
_cell.length_c   1.000
_cell.angle_alpha   90.00
_cell.angle_beta   90.00
_cell.angle_gamma   90.00
#
_symmetry.space_group_name_H-M   'P 1'
#
loop_
_entity.id
_entity.type
_entity.pdbx_description
1 polymer ?
#
loop_
_entity_poly.entity_id
_entity_poly.type
_entity_poly.pdbx_seq_one_letter_code
_entity_poly.pdbx_strand_id
1 'polypeptide(L)'
;MHQKKAGEKLTAEELQLRVKQGLQKRKKCALCLQVFYVDELPGAITHKSILELRQRWGLDVRRGDRMPPPSQLYKREELCVFCMQFFDSSGTLQAQQQLLASTRGGLPARLALR
;
A
#
# COMPACT_ATOMS: atom_id res chain seq x y z
N MET A 1 21.79 17.87 14.00
CA MET A 1 20.54 18.64 13.79
C MET A 1 20.19 18.64 12.30
N HIS A 2 19.49 17.63 11.77
CA HIS A 2 19.08 17.60 10.36
C HIS A 2 17.68 18.22 10.21
N GLN A 3 17.62 19.51 9.91
CA GLN A 3 16.38 20.22 9.60
C GLN A 3 15.83 19.70 8.27
N LYS A 4 14.69 19.02 8.32
CA LYS A 4 13.87 18.72 7.14
C LYS A 4 13.30 20.04 6.65
N LYS A 5 13.87 20.62 5.58
CA LYS A 5 13.25 21.76 4.89
C LYS A 5 11.87 21.34 4.40
N ALA A 6 10.87 22.10 4.82
CA ALA A 6 9.49 22.00 4.39
C ALA A 6 9.42 22.00 2.85
N GLY A 7 8.54 21.15 2.31
CA GLY A 7 8.37 20.99 0.87
C GLY A 7 7.85 22.28 0.23
N GLU A 8 8.75 23.06 -0.34
CA GLU A 8 8.41 24.04 -1.36
C GLU A 8 7.78 23.30 -2.55
N LYS A 9 6.56 23.70 -2.91
CA LYS A 9 5.87 23.13 -4.07
C LYS A 9 6.53 23.68 -5.33
N LEU A 10 7.38 22.87 -5.95
CA LEU A 10 7.99 23.16 -7.23
C LEU A 10 6.89 23.33 -8.30
N THR A 11 7.11 24.27 -9.21
CA THR A 11 6.27 24.43 -10.39
C THR A 11 6.46 23.24 -11.35
N ALA A 12 5.49 22.99 -12.24
CA ALA A 12 5.56 21.88 -13.19
C ALA A 12 6.78 21.98 -14.13
N GLU A 13 7.16 23.20 -14.51
CA GLU A 13 8.31 23.47 -15.38
C GLU A 13 9.63 23.15 -14.68
N GLU A 14 9.79 23.54 -13.41
CA GLU A 14 10.95 23.19 -12.60
C GLU A 14 11.09 21.68 -12.41
N LEU A 15 9.95 20.98 -12.24
CA LEU A 15 9.95 19.52 -12.16
C LEU A 15 10.50 18.91 -13.46
N GLN A 16 10.05 19.37 -14.62
CA GLN A 16 10.54 18.87 -15.91
C GLN A 16 12.04 19.15 -16.12
N LEU A 17 12.54 20.30 -15.68
CA LEU A 17 13.97 20.61 -15.74
C LEU A 17 14.78 19.64 -14.87
N ARG A 18 14.30 19.31 -13.67
CA ARG A 18 14.94 18.33 -12.80
C ARG A 18 14.91 16.91 -13.37
N VAL A 19 13.84 16.53 -14.05
CA VAL A 19 13.77 15.26 -14.81
C VAL A 19 14.87 15.23 -15.86
N LYS A 20 14.98 16.28 -16.69
CA LYS A 20 16.00 16.40 -17.75
C LYS A 20 17.42 16.35 -17.20
N GLN A 21 17.65 16.94 -16.03
CA GLN A 21 18.93 16.95 -15.33
C GLN A 21 19.20 15.66 -14.52
N GLY A 22 18.26 14.71 -14.46
CA GLY A 22 18.40 13.47 -13.69
C GLY A 22 18.37 13.66 -12.16
N LEU A 23 17.94 14.82 -11.67
CA LEU A 23 17.95 15.20 -10.25
C LEU A 23 16.72 14.72 -9.47
N GLN A 24 15.79 14.04 -10.14
CA GLN A 24 14.55 13.58 -9.53
C GLN A 24 14.71 12.19 -8.91
N LYS A 25 14.25 12.04 -7.67
CA LYS A 25 14.33 10.76 -6.96
C LYS A 25 13.40 9.75 -7.61
N ARG A 26 13.88 8.51 -7.68
CA ARG A 26 13.12 7.36 -8.20
C ARG A 26 12.90 6.33 -7.10
N LYS A 27 11.74 5.67 -7.13
CA LYS A 27 11.39 4.58 -6.21
C LYS A 27 10.65 3.48 -6.97
N LYS A 28 10.62 2.28 -6.39
CA LYS A 28 9.92 1.14 -6.97
C LYS A 28 8.50 1.06 -6.41
N CYS A 29 7.54 0.73 -7.27
CA CYS A 29 6.21 0.33 -6.83
C CYS A 29 6.32 -0.98 -6.02
N ALA A 30 5.70 -1.02 -4.84
CA ALA A 30 5.79 -2.19 -3.96
C ALA A 30 5.05 -3.44 -4.50
N LEU A 31 4.14 -3.27 -5.46
CA LEU A 31 3.40 -4.36 -6.09
C LEU A 31 4.09 -4.87 -7.36
N CYS A 32 4.24 -4.02 -8.39
CA CYS A 32 4.77 -4.44 -9.70
C CYS A 32 6.30 -4.31 -9.85
N LEU A 33 6.99 -3.76 -8.83
CA LEU A 33 8.45 -3.58 -8.78
C LEU A 33 9.06 -2.66 -9.86
N GLN A 34 8.23 -2.07 -10.72
CA GLN A 34 8.64 -1.08 -11.71
C GLN A 34 9.10 0.23 -11.03
N VAL A 35 10.05 0.91 -11.66
CA VAL A 35 10.67 2.15 -11.14
C VAL A 35 9.90 3.36 -11.66
N PHE A 36 9.51 4.25 -10.75
CA PHE A 36 8.78 5.49 -11.03
C PHE A 36 9.48 6.68 -10.40
N TYR A 37 9.16 7.89 -10.86
CA TYR A 37 9.49 9.10 -10.11
C TYR A 37 8.63 9.17 -8.85
N VAL A 38 9.19 9.69 -7.75
CA VAL A 38 8.48 9.75 -6.47
C VAL A 38 7.16 10.54 -6.58
N ASP A 39 7.14 11.58 -7.41
CA ASP A 39 5.95 12.41 -7.63
C ASP A 39 4.85 11.71 -8.43
N GLU A 40 5.19 10.62 -9.13
CA GLU A 40 4.25 9.78 -9.92
C GLU A 40 3.72 8.58 -9.13
N LEU A 41 4.08 8.45 -7.85
CA LEU A 41 3.59 7.42 -6.94
C LEU A 41 2.54 8.02 -5.97
N PRO A 42 1.29 8.28 -6.42
CA PRO A 42 0.28 8.88 -5.56
C PRO A 42 -0.26 7.89 -4.53
N GLY A 43 -0.15 6.59 -4.81
CA GLY A 43 -0.73 5.54 -4.00
C GLY A 43 0.11 5.21 -2.79
N ALA A 44 -0.52 5.05 -1.65
CA ALA A 44 0.12 4.57 -0.44
C ALA A 44 -0.77 3.58 0.29
N ILE A 45 -0.20 2.41 0.59
CA ILE A 45 -0.90 1.34 1.29
C ILE A 45 -0.01 0.73 2.37
N THR A 46 -0.58 -0.10 3.23
CA THR A 46 0.20 -0.87 4.20
C THR A 46 0.83 -2.08 3.53
N HIS A 47 2.02 -2.45 3.99
CA HIS A 47 2.69 -3.68 3.56
C HIS A 47 1.81 -4.92 3.76
N LYS A 48 0.99 -4.95 4.83
CA LYS A 48 0.00 -6.00 5.09
C LYS A 48 -0.94 -6.23 3.89
N SER A 49 -1.55 -5.17 3.36
CA SER A 49 -2.51 -5.30 2.25
C SER A 49 -1.83 -5.86 0.99
N ILE A 50 -0.57 -5.53 0.76
CA ILE A 50 0.22 -6.09 -0.36
C ILE A 50 0.41 -7.60 -0.18
N LEU A 51 0.73 -8.05 1.04
CA LEU A 51 0.85 -9.48 1.34
C LEU A 51 -0.49 -10.20 1.17
N GLU A 52 -1.59 -9.62 1.64
CA GLU A 52 -2.93 -10.18 1.47
C GLU A 52 -3.32 -10.31 -0.01
N LEU A 53 -3.02 -9.29 -0.84
CA LEU A 53 -3.28 -9.34 -2.28
C LEU A 53 -2.45 -10.43 -2.96
N ARG A 54 -1.16 -10.54 -2.64
CA ARG A 54 -0.28 -11.59 -3.17
C ARG A 54 -0.78 -12.98 -2.79
N GLN A 55 -1.26 -13.16 -1.56
CA GLN A 55 -1.87 -14.40 -1.11
C GLN A 55 -3.14 -14.73 -1.90
N ARG A 56 -4.01 -13.74 -2.19
CA ARG A 56 -5.21 -13.94 -3.02
C ARG A 56 -4.88 -14.34 -4.47
N TRP A 57 -3.76 -13.86 -4.99
CA TRP A 57 -3.23 -14.26 -6.30
C TRP A 57 -2.51 -15.61 -6.30
N GLY A 58 -2.49 -16.31 -5.16
CA GLY A 58 -1.88 -17.63 -5.06
C GLY A 58 -0.35 -17.61 -4.97
N LEU A 59 0.27 -16.45 -4.72
CA LEU A 59 1.69 -16.44 -4.37
C LEU A 59 1.86 -17.04 -2.98
N ASP A 60 2.84 -17.95 -2.85
CA ASP A 60 3.25 -18.50 -1.57
C ASP A 60 3.95 -17.40 -0.75
N VAL A 61 3.14 -16.63 -0.02
CA VAL A 61 3.62 -15.74 1.04
C VAL A 61 4.01 -16.64 2.22
N ARG A 62 5.14 -17.33 2.07
CA ARG A 62 5.62 -18.36 2.99
C ARG A 62 5.52 -17.91 4.45
N ARG A 63 4.88 -18.73 5.27
CA ARG A 63 4.98 -18.74 6.75
C ARG A 63 6.34 -19.30 7.20
N GLY A 64 7.45 -18.84 6.59
CA GLY A 64 8.81 -19.24 6.99
C GLY A 64 9.36 -18.40 8.15
N ASP A 65 10.55 -18.77 8.66
CA ASP A 65 11.16 -18.40 9.95
C ASP A 65 11.15 -16.92 10.40
N ARG A 66 10.82 -15.96 9.54
CA ARG A 66 10.62 -14.56 9.96
C ARG A 66 9.49 -13.92 9.18
N MET A 67 8.25 -14.18 9.61
CA MET A 67 7.14 -13.27 9.36
C MET A 67 7.60 -11.85 9.72
N PRO A 68 7.34 -10.82 8.89
CA PRO A 68 7.74 -9.46 9.21
C PRO A 68 7.17 -9.09 10.60
N PRO A 69 7.96 -8.43 11.47
CA PRO A 69 7.46 -8.00 12.76
C PRO A 69 6.20 -7.15 12.58
N PRO A 70 5.28 -7.15 13.56
CA PRO A 70 4.00 -6.43 13.44
C PRO A 70 4.14 -4.96 13.04
N SER A 71 5.24 -4.30 13.43
CA SER A 71 5.55 -2.92 13.03
C SER A 71 5.75 -2.74 11.52
N GLN A 72 6.34 -3.72 10.84
CA GLN A 72 6.58 -3.67 9.39
C GLN A 72 5.30 -3.88 8.59
N LEU A 73 4.30 -4.58 9.12
CA LEU A 73 3.02 -4.78 8.46
C LEU A 73 2.27 -3.46 8.21
N TYR A 74 2.45 -2.49 9.09
CA TYR A 74 1.84 -1.15 8.99
C TYR A 74 2.74 -0.13 8.30
N LYS A 75 3.92 -0.54 7.80
CA LYS A 75 4.78 0.33 7.03
C LYS A 75 4.04 0.79 5.77
N ARG A 76 4.10 2.10 5.52
CA ARG A 76 3.54 2.74 4.33
C ARG A 76 4.43 2.41 3.13
N GLU A 77 3.85 1.75 2.14
CA GLU A 77 4.48 1.36 0.88
C GLU A 77 3.82 2.14 -0.27
N GLU A 78 4.63 2.57 -1.23
CA GLU A 78 4.19 3.39 -2.36
C GLU A 78 3.80 2.51 -3.56
N LEU A 79 2.71 2.91 -4.23
CA LEU A 79 2.16 2.22 -5.39
C LEU A 79 2.00 3.18 -6.57
N CYS A 80 2.18 2.63 -7.78
CA CYS A 80 1.83 3.35 -8.99
C CYS A 80 0.31 3.43 -9.16
N VAL A 81 -0.13 4.41 -9.96
CA VAL A 81 -1.55 4.66 -10.27
C VAL A 81 -2.27 3.39 -10.71
N PHE A 82 -1.65 2.61 -11.60
CA PHE A 82 -2.23 1.37 -12.09
C PHE A 82 -2.38 0.32 -10.98
N CYS A 83 -1.37 0.10 -10.15
CA CYS A 83 -1.44 -0.91 -9.08
C CYS A 83 -2.43 -0.53 -7.98
N MET A 84 -2.78 0.74 -7.84
CA MET A 84 -3.76 1.18 -6.85
C MET A 84 -5.17 0.63 -7.13
N GLN A 85 -5.52 0.40 -8.40
CA GLN A 85 -6.84 -0.12 -8.80
C GLN A 85 -7.17 -1.49 -8.19
N PHE A 86 -6.15 -2.31 -7.88
CA PHE A 86 -6.34 -3.63 -7.27
C PHE A 86 -6.73 -3.56 -5.79
N PHE A 87 -6.62 -2.38 -5.19
CA PHE A 87 -6.97 -2.11 -3.79
C PHE A 87 -8.25 -1.29 -3.65
N ASP A 88 -8.62 -0.52 -4.67
CA ASP A 88 -9.86 0.28 -4.73
C ASP A 88 -11.11 -0.54 -5.08
N SER A 89 -10.98 -1.84 -5.37
CA SER A 89 -12.15 -2.70 -5.59
C SER A 89 -12.95 -2.81 -4.29
N SER A 90 -13.99 -1.99 -4.18
CA SER A 90 -15.23 -1.97 -3.37
C SER A 90 -15.60 -3.11 -2.39
N GLY A 91 -14.92 -4.25 -2.36
CA GLY A 91 -15.16 -5.36 -1.43
C GLY A 91 -14.24 -5.42 -0.20
N THR A 92 -13.06 -4.79 -0.20
CA THR A 92 -12.10 -4.90 0.93
C THR A 92 -12.45 -3.98 2.10
N LEU A 93 -12.89 -2.75 1.84
CA LEU A 93 -13.43 -1.86 2.87
C LEU A 93 -14.71 -2.43 3.48
N GLN A 94 -15.58 -3.05 2.67
CA GLN A 94 -16.76 -3.76 3.18
C GLN A 94 -16.37 -4.95 4.04
N ALA A 95 -15.38 -5.76 3.65
CA ALA A 95 -14.91 -6.88 4.47
C ALA A 95 -14.28 -6.40 5.80
N GLN A 96 -13.50 -5.32 5.79
CA GLN A 96 -12.93 -4.76 7.00
C GLN A 96 -14.00 -4.10 7.89
N GLN A 97 -14.98 -3.39 7.31
CA GLN A 97 -16.13 -2.84 8.03
C GLN A 97 -17.05 -3.94 8.58
N GLN A 98 -17.28 -5.02 7.84
CA GLN A 98 -18.06 -6.19 8.29
C GLN A 98 -17.37 -6.93 9.42
N LEU A 99 -16.05 -7.11 9.35
CA LEU A 99 -15.26 -7.70 10.43
C LEU A 99 -15.29 -6.81 11.69
N LEU A 100 -15.10 -5.50 11.54
CA LEU A 100 -15.18 -4.53 12.64
C LEU A 100 -16.61 -4.45 13.23
N ALA A 101 -17.64 -4.51 12.39
CA ALA A 101 -19.03 -4.56 12.81
C ALA A 101 -19.35 -5.86 13.56
N SER A 102 -18.83 -7.00 13.11
CA SER A 102 -19.01 -8.31 13.76
C SER A 102 -18.38 -8.36 15.16
N THR A 103 -17.31 -7.62 15.41
CA THR A 103 -16.66 -7.57 16.74
C THR A 103 -17.39 -6.72 17.79
N ARG A 104 -18.44 -5.96 17.41
CA ARG A 104 -19.18 -5.07 18.33
C ARG A 104 -20.53 -5.62 18.83
N GLY A 105 -20.85 -6.88 18.55
CA GLY A 105 -21.99 -7.56 19.16
C GLY A 105 -22.79 -8.35 18.14
N GLY A 106 -22.74 -9.68 18.25
CA GLY A 106 -23.55 -10.59 17.44
C GLY A 106 -22.77 -11.85 17.08
N LEU A 107 -23.24 -12.98 17.59
CA LEU A 107 -22.70 -14.33 17.42
C LEU A 107 -22.30 -14.65 15.96
N PRO A 108 -21.27 -15.51 15.75
CA PRO A 108 -20.89 -15.92 14.40
C PRO A 108 -22.03 -16.68 13.70
N ALA A 109 -22.31 -16.31 12.45
CA ALA A 109 -23.32 -16.89 11.56
C ALA A 109 -23.17 -18.41 11.27
N ARG A 110 -22.20 -19.08 11.90
CA ARG A 110 -21.95 -20.53 11.75
C ARG A 110 -22.75 -21.39 12.73
N LEU A 111 -23.58 -20.80 13.59
CA LEU A 111 -24.37 -21.52 14.61
C LEU A 111 -25.90 -21.48 14.37
N ALA A 112 -26.38 -20.98 13.23
CA ALA A 112 -27.82 -20.91 12.90
C ALA A 112 -28.28 -22.01 11.92
N LEU A 113 -27.80 -23.24 12.11
CA LEU A 113 -28.35 -24.42 11.42
C LEU A 113 -28.81 -25.44 12.45
N ARG A 114 -30.10 -25.34 12.82
CA ARG A 114 -31.00 -26.45 13.11
C ARG A 114 -32.44 -25.95 13.19
#